data_AF-A0A7W5E1E7-F1
#
_entry.id   AF-A0A7W5E1E7-F1
#
_cell.length_a   1.000
_cell.length_b   1.000
_cell.length_c   1.000
_cell.angle_alpha   90.00
_cell.angle_beta   90.00
_cell.angle_gamma   90.00
#
_symmetry.space_group_name_H-M   'P 1'
#
loop_
_entity.id
_entity.type
_entity.pdbx_description
1 polymer ?
#
loop_
_entity_poly.entity_id
_entity_poly.type
_entity_poly.pdbx_seq_one_letter_code
_entity_poly.pdbx_strand_id
1 'polypeptide(L)'
;MKSFRSPDRWAVCLLAACLGGLVCYPALGQDADQLTGLYTPLLDTEIDSWPVDPAMSRSQEQEIWNRLFQTYTPRRSVVSLQRWIRDVAPLCRIEIDRDGLESIGLTLDTPLEFDVDTPPSPLIVSAMIAFEPLDCVIQIQHGVARLTCGYAADESLAVRVYDVSGIISQTSHSTRRPALYQLMETIRTTVDPDSWEELGGMATMRPQSSRRGELLCIAATTQTHWKVLVLLDRFHRINNGVSDRNDVHDRPFANPSSQLRTTGVPVNDRASYLGKLPRFRPQ
;
A
#
# COMPACT_ATOMS: atom_id res chain seq x y z
N MET A 1 -31.73 -24.88 12.52
CA MET A 1 -31.64 -24.76 11.05
C MET A 1 -32.13 -23.38 10.62
N LYS A 2 -31.21 -22.41 10.52
CA LYS A 2 -31.44 -21.11 9.87
C LYS A 2 -30.15 -20.77 9.14
N SER A 3 -30.23 -20.71 7.81
CA SER A 3 -29.12 -20.35 6.94
C SER A 3 -28.83 -18.86 7.12
N PHE A 4 -27.64 -18.53 7.61
CA PHE A 4 -27.09 -17.19 7.42
C PHE A 4 -26.38 -17.18 6.06
N ARG A 5 -27.04 -16.57 5.09
CA ARG A 5 -26.38 -16.13 3.85
C ARG A 5 -25.41 -15.01 4.25
N SER A 6 -24.14 -15.18 3.91
CA SER A 6 -23.12 -14.14 4.08
C SER A 6 -23.52 -12.89 3.28
N PRO A 7 -23.37 -11.68 3.86
CA PRO A 7 -23.46 -10.46 3.08
C PRO A 7 -22.16 -10.25 2.30
N ASP A 8 -22.33 -10.00 1.01
CA ASP A 8 -21.58 -9.05 0.19
C ASP A 8 -20.12 -9.32 -0.17
N ARG A 9 -19.97 -10.18 -1.20
CA ARG A 9 -18.91 -10.13 -2.24
C ARG A 9 -18.71 -8.75 -2.90
N TRP A 10 -19.50 -7.75 -2.54
CA TRP A 10 -19.45 -6.39 -3.09
C TRP A 10 -18.37 -5.51 -2.46
N ALA A 11 -17.92 -5.77 -1.23
CA ALA A 11 -16.91 -4.93 -0.58
C ALA A 11 -15.51 -5.07 -1.22
N VAL A 12 -15.13 -6.29 -1.61
CA VAL A 12 -13.89 -6.57 -2.35
C VAL A 12 -14.01 -6.06 -3.80
N CYS A 13 -15.19 -6.20 -4.41
CA CYS A 13 -15.48 -5.61 -5.72
C CYS A 13 -15.56 -4.08 -5.71
N LEU A 14 -15.85 -3.41 -4.58
CA LEU A 14 -15.88 -1.95 -4.48
C LEU A 14 -14.48 -1.36 -4.33
N LEU A 15 -13.52 -2.09 -3.75
CA LEU A 15 -12.10 -1.75 -3.87
C LEU A 15 -11.60 -1.96 -5.31
N ALA A 16 -12.14 -2.93 -6.05
CA ALA A 16 -11.87 -3.08 -7.48
C ALA A 16 -12.64 -2.07 -8.39
N ALA A 17 -13.83 -1.64 -8.00
CA ALA A 17 -14.71 -0.77 -8.81
C ALA A 17 -14.51 0.72 -8.52
N CYS A 18 -14.04 1.11 -7.35
CA CYS A 18 -13.49 2.46 -7.13
C CYS A 18 -12.15 2.66 -7.87
N LEU A 19 -11.58 1.58 -8.42
CA LEU A 19 -10.44 1.57 -9.36
C LEU A 19 -10.85 1.21 -10.81
N GLY A 20 -12.14 1.07 -11.10
CA GLY A 20 -12.63 0.65 -12.41
C GLY A 20 -13.98 1.27 -12.72
N GLY A 21 -13.96 2.46 -13.35
CA GLY A 21 -15.13 3.01 -14.00
C GLY A 21 -15.73 1.98 -14.96
N LEU A 22 -17.03 1.75 -14.82
CA LEU A 22 -17.87 0.95 -15.71
C LEU A 22 -17.60 1.34 -17.17
N VAL A 23 -16.85 0.52 -17.90
CA VAL A 23 -16.77 0.58 -19.36
C VAL A 23 -16.96 -0.82 -19.90
N CYS A 24 -18.10 -1.00 -20.59
CA CYS A 24 -18.36 -2.15 -21.44
C CYS A 24 -17.22 -2.34 -22.44
N TYR A 25 -16.71 -3.56 -22.53
CA TYR A 25 -15.72 -3.98 -23.53
C TYR A 25 -16.17 -3.61 -24.95
N PRO A 26 -15.22 -3.17 -25.78
CA PRO A 26 -14.98 -3.89 -27.01
C PRO A 26 -13.57 -4.50 -27.04
N ALA A 27 -13.47 -5.58 -27.80
CA ALA A 27 -12.30 -6.42 -27.95
C ALA A 27 -11.12 -5.73 -28.67
N LEU A 28 -9.99 -6.40 -28.55
CA LEU A 28 -8.70 -6.29 -29.24
C LEU A 28 -7.61 -5.48 -28.52
N GLY A 29 -6.57 -6.24 -28.17
CA GLY A 29 -5.45 -5.86 -27.34
C GLY A 29 -4.64 -4.69 -27.85
N GLN A 30 -4.26 -3.85 -26.91
CA GLN A 30 -2.95 -3.20 -26.88
C GLN A 30 -2.64 -2.53 -25.52
N ASP A 31 -3.13 -3.03 -24.37
CA ASP A 31 -3.04 -2.27 -23.10
C ASP A 31 -2.46 -3.06 -21.91
N ALA A 32 -1.46 -3.92 -22.14
CA ALA A 32 -0.72 -4.53 -21.02
C ALA A 32 0.20 -3.51 -20.29
N ASP A 33 0.63 -2.45 -20.97
CA ASP A 33 1.52 -1.40 -20.44
C ASP A 33 0.78 -0.32 -19.62
N GLN A 34 -0.55 -0.23 -19.73
CA GLN A 34 -1.33 0.80 -19.02
C GLN A 34 -1.70 0.38 -17.58
N LEU A 35 -1.83 -0.92 -17.31
CA LEU A 35 -2.15 -1.42 -15.96
C LEU A 35 -0.96 -1.37 -14.99
N THR A 36 0.26 -1.20 -15.51
CA THR A 36 1.49 -1.05 -14.71
C THR A 36 1.58 0.33 -14.05
N GLY A 37 0.87 1.35 -14.58
CA GLY A 37 0.86 2.71 -14.05
C GLY A 37 -0.01 2.91 -12.80
N LEU A 38 -0.85 1.94 -12.44
CA LEU A 38 -1.77 2.02 -11.28
C LEU A 38 -1.17 1.48 -9.98
N TYR A 39 0.00 0.83 -10.06
CA TYR A 39 0.72 0.33 -8.90
C TYR A 39 1.85 1.31 -8.56
N THR A 40 1.56 2.32 -7.73
CA THR A 40 2.64 3.10 -7.12
C THR A 40 3.45 2.14 -6.26
N PRO A 41 4.72 1.85 -6.59
CA PRO A 41 5.55 1.05 -5.70
C PRO A 41 5.67 1.82 -4.38
N LEU A 42 5.55 1.10 -3.27
CA LEU A 42 5.64 1.58 -1.88
C LEU A 42 6.89 2.46 -1.59
N LEU A 43 7.82 2.45 -2.53
CA LEU A 43 9.21 2.85 -2.42
C LEU A 43 9.52 4.15 -3.16
N ASP A 44 8.51 4.75 -3.80
CA ASP A 44 8.58 6.12 -4.34
C ASP A 44 7.60 7.04 -3.60
N THR A 45 7.48 6.82 -2.29
CA THR A 45 6.66 7.67 -1.42
C THR A 45 7.50 8.84 -0.93
N GLU A 46 6.89 10.03 -0.92
CA GLU A 46 7.51 11.26 -0.42
C GLU A 46 7.45 11.33 1.13
N ILE A 47 6.68 10.43 1.74
CA ILE A 47 6.59 10.29 3.19
C ILE A 47 7.80 9.54 3.73
N ASP A 48 8.62 10.26 4.48
CA ASP A 48 9.69 9.67 5.27
C ASP A 48 9.11 8.77 6.37
N SER A 49 9.52 7.50 6.38
CA SER A 49 9.17 6.57 7.45
C SER A 49 10.37 5.75 7.91
N TRP A 50 10.36 5.34 9.18
CA TRP A 50 11.35 4.36 9.65
C TRP A 50 10.99 2.95 9.19
N PRO A 51 11.98 2.04 9.09
CA PRO A 51 11.71 0.64 8.81
C PRO A 51 10.73 0.04 9.82
N VAL A 52 9.98 -0.98 9.39
CA VAL A 52 9.00 -1.72 10.22
C VAL A 52 9.60 -2.37 11.48
N ASP A 53 10.92 -2.57 11.48
CA ASP A 53 11.67 -3.24 12.52
C ASP A 53 12.93 -2.42 12.85
N PRO A 54 13.20 -2.09 14.13
CA PRO A 54 14.43 -1.39 14.53
C PRO A 54 15.74 -2.07 14.10
N ALA A 55 15.73 -3.39 13.95
CA ALA A 55 16.89 -4.17 13.49
C ALA A 55 17.03 -4.19 11.96
N MET A 56 16.07 -3.63 11.22
CA MET A 56 16.01 -3.65 9.77
C MET A 56 16.45 -2.30 9.19
N SER A 57 17.27 -2.34 8.14
CA SER A 57 17.61 -1.15 7.36
C SER A 57 16.55 -0.82 6.31
N ARG A 58 16.41 0.47 5.94
CA ARG A 58 15.55 0.89 4.82
C ARG A 58 15.88 0.14 3.52
N SER A 59 17.15 -0.13 3.24
CA SER A 59 17.56 -0.86 2.03
C SER A 59 17.14 -2.33 2.04
N GLN A 60 17.14 -2.99 3.21
CA GLN A 60 16.64 -4.37 3.31
C GLN A 60 15.14 -4.40 3.08
N GLU A 61 14.40 -3.46 3.64
CA GLU A 61 12.96 -3.37 3.44
C GLU A 61 12.61 -3.07 1.99
N GLN A 62 13.28 -2.10 1.39
CA GLN A 62 13.19 -1.80 -0.03
C GLN A 62 13.40 -3.06 -0.88
N GLU A 63 14.43 -3.85 -0.59
CA GLU A 63 14.73 -5.06 -1.34
C GLU A 63 13.62 -6.11 -1.24
N ILE A 64 13.02 -6.28 -0.06
CA ILE A 64 11.89 -7.19 0.13
C ILE A 64 10.69 -6.71 -0.68
N TRP A 65 10.35 -5.42 -0.60
CA TRP A 65 9.26 -4.86 -1.39
C TRP A 65 9.52 -4.95 -2.89
N ASN A 66 10.72 -4.63 -3.36
CA ASN A 66 11.11 -4.78 -4.76
C ASN A 66 10.83 -6.21 -5.27
N ARG A 67 11.14 -7.23 -4.44
CA ARG A 67 10.88 -8.64 -4.77
C ARG A 67 9.39 -8.98 -4.73
N LEU A 68 8.66 -8.51 -3.72
CA LEU A 68 7.21 -8.70 -3.59
C LEU A 68 6.42 -7.99 -4.69
N PHE A 69 6.96 -6.91 -5.27
CA PHE A 69 6.36 -6.18 -6.38
C PHE A 69 6.77 -6.70 -7.76
N GLN A 70 7.62 -7.72 -7.85
CA GLN A 70 7.92 -8.35 -9.14
C GLN A 70 6.64 -8.91 -9.77
N THR A 71 6.55 -8.77 -11.08
CA THR A 71 5.44 -9.30 -11.87
C THR A 71 5.37 -10.83 -11.70
N TYR A 72 4.19 -11.31 -11.33
CA TYR A 72 3.87 -12.71 -11.18
C TYR A 72 2.66 -13.05 -12.05
N THR A 73 2.74 -14.21 -12.70
CA THR A 73 1.64 -14.78 -13.48
C THR A 73 1.41 -16.21 -12.98
N PRO A 74 0.27 -16.49 -12.33
CA PRO A 74 -0.04 -17.84 -11.88
C PRO A 74 -0.11 -18.79 -13.08
N ARG A 75 0.61 -19.91 -13.00
CA ARG A 75 0.66 -20.91 -14.07
C ARG A 75 -0.41 -21.98 -13.96
N ARG A 76 -1.10 -22.04 -12.82
CA ARG A 76 -2.09 -23.06 -12.46
C ARG A 76 -3.17 -22.41 -11.64
N SER A 77 -4.40 -22.85 -11.84
CA SER A 77 -5.54 -22.39 -11.05
C SER A 77 -5.53 -22.93 -9.63
N VAL A 78 -5.00 -24.14 -9.42
CA VAL A 78 -4.85 -24.74 -8.09
C VAL A 78 -3.44 -25.27 -7.92
N VAL A 79 -2.81 -24.93 -6.79
CA VAL A 79 -1.46 -25.36 -6.44
C VAL A 79 -1.33 -25.48 -4.92
N SER A 80 -0.65 -26.51 -4.40
CA SER A 80 -0.42 -26.58 -2.96
C SER A 80 0.47 -25.44 -2.47
N LEU A 81 0.29 -25.04 -1.22
CA LEU A 81 1.09 -23.99 -0.60
C LEU A 81 2.60 -24.25 -0.74
N GLN A 82 3.05 -25.48 -0.46
CA GLN A 82 4.45 -25.88 -0.62
C GLN A 82 4.98 -25.64 -2.04
N ARG A 83 4.15 -25.97 -3.04
CA ARG A 83 4.56 -25.87 -4.42
C ARG A 83 4.55 -24.42 -4.89
N TRP A 84 3.55 -23.64 -4.49
CA TRP A 84 3.54 -22.21 -4.78
C TRP A 84 4.77 -21.52 -4.22
N ILE A 85 5.13 -21.77 -2.95
CA ILE A 85 6.34 -21.19 -2.32
C ILE A 85 7.61 -21.54 -3.11
N ARG A 86 7.71 -22.79 -3.59
CA ARG A 86 8.84 -23.22 -4.44
C ARG A 86 8.84 -22.51 -5.79
N ASP A 87 7.67 -22.35 -6.40
CA ASP A 87 7.50 -21.74 -7.72
C ASP A 87 7.81 -20.22 -7.65
N VAL A 88 7.55 -19.54 -6.52
CA VAL A 88 7.84 -18.10 -6.32
C VAL A 88 9.19 -17.80 -5.67
N ALA A 89 9.89 -18.80 -5.11
CA ALA A 89 11.20 -18.64 -4.50
C ALA A 89 12.25 -17.90 -5.37
N PRO A 90 12.27 -18.05 -6.71
CA PRO A 90 13.17 -17.25 -7.57
C PRO A 90 12.85 -15.75 -7.58
N LEU A 91 11.60 -15.35 -7.33
CA LEU A 91 11.15 -13.95 -7.31
C LEU A 91 11.36 -13.35 -5.91
N CYS A 92 10.83 -14.03 -4.90
CA CYS A 92 10.89 -13.62 -3.51
C CYS A 92 11.01 -14.85 -2.60
N ARG A 93 12.05 -14.86 -1.75
CA ARG A 93 12.15 -15.84 -0.68
C ARG A 93 11.12 -15.51 0.40
N ILE A 94 10.15 -16.41 0.58
CA ILE A 94 9.12 -16.32 1.61
C ILE A 94 9.40 -17.40 2.65
N GLU A 95 9.53 -17.00 3.91
CA GLU A 95 9.65 -17.94 5.04
C GLU A 95 8.29 -18.37 5.52
N ILE A 96 8.18 -19.59 6.04
CA ILE A 96 6.92 -20.14 6.50
C ILE A 96 6.93 -20.17 8.01
N ASP A 97 5.93 -19.52 8.61
CA ASP A 97 5.56 -19.73 9.99
C ASP A 97 4.73 -21.01 10.12
N ARG A 98 5.39 -22.13 10.41
CA ARG A 98 4.69 -23.41 10.52
C ARG A 98 3.75 -23.42 11.71
N ASP A 99 4.20 -22.91 12.85
CA ASP A 99 3.44 -22.91 14.09
C ASP A 99 2.19 -22.03 13.94
N GLY A 100 2.33 -20.84 13.33
CA GLY A 100 1.22 -19.96 13.00
C GLY A 100 0.19 -20.63 12.08
N LEU A 101 0.63 -21.25 10.98
CA LEU A 101 -0.27 -21.92 10.04
C LEU A 101 -0.95 -23.16 10.65
N GLU A 102 -0.23 -23.95 11.43
CA GLU A 102 -0.78 -25.14 12.10
C GLU A 102 -1.84 -24.77 13.14
N SER A 103 -1.73 -23.60 13.78
CA SER A 103 -2.72 -23.12 14.76
C SER A 103 -4.12 -22.92 14.18
N ILE A 104 -4.21 -22.62 12.88
CA ILE A 104 -5.48 -22.50 12.14
C ILE A 104 -5.79 -23.75 11.28
N GLY A 105 -5.04 -24.84 11.49
CA GLY A 105 -5.26 -26.13 10.82
C GLY A 105 -4.78 -26.21 9.37
N LEU A 106 -3.93 -25.27 8.92
CA LEU A 106 -3.36 -25.31 7.60
C LEU A 106 -2.08 -26.15 7.55
N THR A 107 -1.84 -26.77 6.40
CA THR A 107 -0.64 -27.55 6.14
C THR A 107 0.02 -27.07 4.85
N LEU A 108 1.23 -27.54 4.57
CA LEU A 108 1.91 -27.21 3.32
C LEU A 108 1.22 -27.80 2.07
N ASP A 109 0.34 -28.78 2.27
CA ASP A 109 -0.45 -29.37 1.18
C ASP A 109 -1.78 -28.65 0.94
N THR A 110 -2.13 -27.67 1.78
CA THR A 110 -3.32 -26.85 1.58
C THR A 110 -3.33 -26.25 0.17
N PRO A 111 -4.43 -26.41 -0.60
CA PRO A 111 -4.54 -25.86 -1.94
C PRO A 111 -4.71 -24.33 -1.88
N LEU A 112 -3.97 -23.64 -2.74
CA LEU A 112 -4.17 -22.25 -3.09
C LEU A 112 -4.89 -22.17 -4.43
N GLU A 113 -5.87 -21.29 -4.50
CA GLU A 113 -6.63 -21.01 -5.72
C GLU A 113 -6.16 -19.69 -6.33
N PHE A 114 -5.87 -19.72 -7.62
CA PHE A 114 -5.49 -18.55 -8.42
C PHE A 114 -6.39 -18.48 -9.64
N ASP A 115 -6.71 -17.25 -10.05
CA ASP A 115 -7.24 -17.00 -11.38
C ASP A 115 -6.06 -16.88 -12.37
N VAL A 116 -6.05 -17.74 -13.38
CA VAL A 116 -4.97 -17.80 -14.39
C VAL A 116 -5.25 -16.91 -15.60
N ASP A 117 -6.48 -16.45 -15.75
CA ASP A 117 -6.89 -15.58 -16.85
C ASP A 117 -6.67 -14.09 -16.50
N THR A 118 -6.34 -13.80 -15.24
CA THR A 118 -6.03 -12.44 -14.77
C THR A 118 -4.71 -11.94 -15.40
N PRO A 119 -4.64 -10.65 -15.79
CA PRO A 119 -3.37 -10.09 -16.26
C PRO A 119 -2.26 -10.21 -15.22
N PRO A 120 -0.99 -10.23 -15.65
CA PRO A 120 0.15 -10.25 -14.73
C PRO A 120 0.04 -9.11 -13.70
N SER A 121 0.25 -9.45 -12.43
CA SER A 121 0.16 -8.50 -11.33
C SER A 121 1.35 -8.67 -10.38
N PRO A 122 1.60 -7.71 -9.47
CA PRO A 122 2.62 -7.88 -8.44
C PRO A 122 2.41 -9.17 -7.64
N LEU A 123 3.49 -9.90 -7.31
CA LEU A 123 3.43 -11.13 -6.52
C LEU A 123 2.60 -10.97 -5.25
N ILE A 124 2.80 -9.87 -4.51
CA ILE A 124 2.06 -9.58 -3.28
C ILE A 124 0.55 -9.47 -3.50
N VAL A 125 0.10 -8.90 -4.62
CA VAL A 125 -1.33 -8.74 -4.94
C VAL A 125 -1.95 -10.10 -5.23
N SER A 126 -1.33 -10.88 -6.11
CA SER A 126 -1.77 -12.25 -6.40
C SER A 126 -1.77 -13.13 -5.15
N ALA A 127 -0.76 -13.00 -4.29
CA ALA A 127 -0.66 -13.75 -3.05
C ALA A 127 -1.78 -13.36 -2.07
N MET A 128 -2.02 -12.05 -1.85
CA MET A 128 -3.05 -11.57 -0.94
C MET A 128 -4.45 -12.06 -1.34
N ILE A 129 -4.78 -12.05 -2.62
CA ILE A 129 -6.06 -12.57 -3.13
C ILE A 129 -6.18 -14.09 -2.85
N ALA A 130 -5.11 -14.85 -3.09
CA ALA A 130 -5.11 -16.30 -2.87
C ALA A 130 -5.11 -16.68 -1.38
N PHE A 131 -4.63 -15.80 -0.50
CA PHE A 131 -4.52 -16.05 0.94
C PHE A 131 -5.71 -15.58 1.76
N GLU A 132 -6.51 -14.65 1.24
CA GLU A 132 -7.73 -14.16 1.90
C GLU A 132 -8.66 -15.30 2.38
N PRO A 133 -8.98 -16.34 1.56
CA PRO A 133 -9.87 -17.43 2.00
C PRO A 133 -9.26 -18.33 3.09
N LEU A 134 -7.94 -18.27 3.26
CA LEU A 134 -7.18 -19.09 4.20
C LEU A 134 -6.81 -18.32 5.48
N ASP A 135 -7.23 -17.06 5.62
CA ASP A 135 -6.85 -16.18 6.73
C ASP A 135 -5.32 -16.12 6.93
N CYS A 136 -4.60 -16.10 5.80
CA CYS A 136 -3.15 -16.02 5.77
C CYS A 136 -2.67 -14.65 5.29
N VAL A 137 -1.52 -14.21 5.80
CA VAL A 137 -0.95 -12.91 5.48
C VAL A 137 0.55 -13.00 5.26
N ILE A 138 1.08 -12.10 4.43
CA ILE A 138 2.52 -11.87 4.33
C ILE A 138 2.90 -10.76 5.31
N GLN A 139 3.73 -11.11 6.27
CA GLN A 139 4.31 -10.21 7.25
C GLN A 139 5.78 -9.94 6.91
N ILE A 140 6.19 -8.68 6.96
CA ILE A 140 7.58 -8.26 6.83
C ILE A 140 8.09 -7.89 8.22
N GLN A 141 9.02 -8.69 8.73
CA GLN A 141 9.64 -8.50 10.04
C GLN A 141 11.01 -9.18 10.04
N HIS A 142 11.97 -8.71 10.84
CA HIS A 142 13.30 -9.32 10.97
C HIS A 142 14.06 -9.48 9.64
N GLY A 143 13.80 -8.60 8.66
CA GLY A 143 14.48 -8.64 7.37
C GLY A 143 14.00 -9.72 6.40
N VAL A 144 12.84 -10.35 6.64
CA VAL A 144 12.28 -11.39 5.77
C VAL A 144 10.80 -11.15 5.48
N ALA A 145 10.32 -11.64 4.34
CA ALA A 145 8.90 -11.82 4.09
C ALA A 145 8.49 -13.20 4.63
N ARG A 146 7.52 -13.23 5.54
CA ARG A 146 7.03 -14.43 6.21
C ARG A 146 5.55 -14.62 5.90
N LEU A 147 5.17 -15.82 5.49
CA LEU A 147 3.78 -16.23 5.44
C LEU A 147 3.37 -16.78 6.81
N THR A 148 2.31 -16.24 7.39
CA THR A 148 1.72 -16.67 8.66
C THR A 148 0.20 -16.51 8.63
N CYS A 149 -0.50 -16.91 9.69
CA CYS A 149 -1.93 -16.68 9.86
C CYS A 149 -2.22 -15.26 10.37
N GLY A 150 -3.45 -14.77 10.16
CA GLY A 150 -3.88 -13.45 10.64
C GLY A 150 -3.68 -13.26 12.14
N TYR A 151 -4.06 -14.26 12.94
CA TYR A 151 -3.91 -14.23 14.40
C TYR A 151 -2.46 -14.04 14.86
N ALA A 152 -1.51 -14.81 14.30
CA ALA A 152 -0.10 -14.69 14.69
C ALA A 152 0.51 -13.35 14.25
N ALA A 153 0.05 -12.79 13.12
CA ALA A 153 0.47 -11.45 12.69
C ALA A 153 -0.05 -10.36 13.65
N ASP A 154 -1.26 -10.51 14.17
CA ASP A 154 -1.87 -9.60 15.14
C ASP A 154 -1.18 -9.63 16.52
N GLU A 155 -0.63 -10.77 16.93
CA GLU A 155 0.17 -10.89 18.16
C GLU A 155 1.58 -10.27 18.02
N SER A 156 2.09 -10.10 16.79
CA SER A 156 3.45 -9.62 16.53
C SER A 156 3.49 -8.41 15.60
N LEU A 157 2.82 -7.33 16.00
CA LEU A 157 2.74 -6.13 15.17
C LEU A 157 4.11 -5.49 14.90
N ALA A 158 4.31 -5.05 13.66
CA ALA A 158 5.43 -4.21 13.29
C ALA A 158 5.20 -2.80 13.83
N VAL A 159 6.26 -2.09 14.20
CA VAL A 159 6.16 -0.70 14.65
C VAL A 159 6.88 0.20 13.66
N ARG A 160 6.14 1.13 13.07
CA ARG A 160 6.67 2.14 12.15
C ARG A 160 6.39 3.54 12.66
N VAL A 161 7.34 4.43 12.41
CA VAL A 161 7.17 5.87 12.64
C VAL A 161 7.14 6.58 11.30
N TYR A 162 6.11 7.37 11.09
CA TYR A 162 5.90 8.20 9.90
C TYR A 162 6.15 9.67 10.25
N ASP A 163 6.93 10.36 9.41
CA ASP A 163 7.02 11.82 9.47
C ASP A 163 5.85 12.43 8.70
N VAL A 164 4.90 12.99 9.44
CA VAL A 164 3.69 13.63 8.90
C VAL A 164 3.82 15.15 8.89
N SER A 165 5.02 15.68 9.13
CA SER A 165 5.26 17.12 9.18
C SER A 165 4.91 17.79 7.85
N GLY A 166 5.22 17.20 6.70
CA GLY A 166 4.86 17.77 5.41
C GLY A 166 3.35 17.91 5.20
N ILE A 167 2.55 17.05 5.84
CA ILE A 167 1.08 17.11 5.77
C ILE A 167 0.56 18.21 6.72
N ILE A 168 1.14 18.36 7.91
CA ILE A 168 0.60 19.20 8.99
C ILE A 168 1.22 20.60 9.03
N SER A 169 2.43 20.80 8.50
CA SER A 169 3.23 22.03 8.70
C SER A 169 2.62 23.30 8.12
N GLN A 170 1.65 23.19 7.20
CA GLN A 170 0.91 24.34 6.67
C GLN A 170 -0.08 24.93 7.68
N THR A 171 -0.30 24.26 8.81
CA THR A 171 -1.19 24.71 9.87
C THR A 171 -0.45 25.60 10.88
N SER A 172 -1.17 26.59 11.41
CA SER A 172 -0.69 27.43 12.52
C SER A 172 -0.29 26.58 13.73
N HIS A 173 0.64 27.05 14.55
CA HIS A 173 1.04 26.37 15.79
C HIS A 173 -0.14 25.98 16.69
N SER A 174 -1.19 26.80 16.74
CA SER A 174 -2.39 26.51 17.52
C SER A 174 -3.27 25.39 16.93
N THR A 175 -3.15 25.11 15.63
CA THR A 175 -3.98 24.15 14.90
C THR A 175 -3.26 22.87 14.50
N ARG A 176 -1.92 22.77 14.66
CA ARG A 176 -1.15 21.55 14.39
C ARG A 176 -1.65 20.32 15.12
N ARG A 177 -1.85 20.45 16.43
CA ARG A 177 -2.28 19.34 17.28
C ARG A 177 -3.71 18.88 16.90
N PRO A 178 -4.71 19.78 16.73
CA PRO A 178 -6.00 19.41 16.14
C PRO A 178 -5.90 18.71 14.78
N ALA A 179 -5.08 19.22 13.85
CA ALA A 179 -4.89 18.62 12.53
C ALA A 179 -4.28 17.22 12.60
N LEU A 180 -3.33 16.99 13.51
CA LEU A 180 -2.76 15.67 13.76
C LEU A 180 -3.82 14.67 14.24
N TYR A 181 -4.68 15.07 15.19
CA TYR A 181 -5.78 14.22 15.63
C TYR A 181 -6.81 13.95 14.54
N GLN A 182 -7.10 14.93 13.68
CA GLN A 182 -7.99 14.74 12.53
C GLN A 182 -7.40 13.74 11.51
N LEU A 183 -6.09 13.82 11.25
CA LEU A 183 -5.40 12.86 10.40
C LEU A 183 -5.47 11.45 11.00
N MET A 184 -5.21 11.32 12.31
CA MET A 184 -5.35 10.05 13.02
C MET A 184 -6.77 9.48 12.91
N GLU A 185 -7.79 10.31 13.10
CA GLU A 185 -9.18 9.86 12.98
C GLU A 185 -9.52 9.42 11.55
N THR A 186 -8.98 10.13 10.56
CA THR A 186 -9.15 9.76 9.15
C THR A 186 -8.51 8.39 8.88
N ILE A 187 -7.28 8.17 9.36
CA ILE A 187 -6.62 6.85 9.24
C ILE A 187 -7.46 5.77 9.92
N ARG A 188 -7.92 6.01 11.16
CA ARG A 188 -8.70 5.04 11.94
C ARG A 188 -10.01 4.63 11.25
N THR A 189 -10.68 5.58 10.62
CA THR A 189 -12.00 5.35 10.01
C THR A 189 -11.94 4.86 8.56
N THR A 190 -10.78 4.95 7.90
CA THR A 190 -10.64 4.62 6.47
C THR A 190 -9.69 3.46 6.18
N VAL A 191 -8.70 3.21 7.04
CA VAL A 191 -7.74 2.13 6.87
C VAL A 191 -8.04 1.05 7.91
N ASP A 192 -8.51 -0.10 7.44
CA ASP A 192 -8.84 -1.28 8.27
C ASP A 192 -9.49 -0.90 9.61
N PRO A 193 -10.71 -0.31 9.61
CA PRO A 193 -11.29 0.28 10.80
C PRO A 193 -11.37 -0.67 11.99
N ASP A 194 -11.67 -1.94 11.74
CA ASP A 194 -11.82 -2.95 12.78
C ASP A 194 -10.48 -3.40 13.39
N SER A 195 -9.34 -2.99 12.80
CA SER A 195 -8.01 -3.37 13.29
C SER A 195 -7.51 -2.51 14.45
N TRP A 196 -8.11 -1.35 14.73
CA TRP A 196 -7.60 -0.41 15.74
C TRP A 196 -8.07 -0.72 17.16
N GLU A 197 -7.21 -0.50 18.16
CA GLU A 197 -7.46 -0.72 19.60
C GLU A 197 -8.76 -0.07 20.08
N GLU A 198 -9.08 1.13 19.60
CA GLU A 198 -10.30 1.84 19.99
C GLU A 198 -11.59 1.16 19.49
N LEU A 199 -11.48 0.28 18.49
CA LEU A 199 -12.57 -0.51 17.92
C LEU A 199 -12.43 -2.02 18.28
N GLY A 200 -11.51 -2.36 19.18
CA GLY A 200 -11.30 -3.72 19.69
C GLY A 200 -10.29 -4.56 18.91
N GLY A 201 -9.59 -3.96 17.94
CA GLY A 201 -8.48 -4.59 17.24
C GLY A 201 -7.14 -4.46 17.97
N MET A 202 -6.06 -4.94 17.36
CA MET A 202 -4.73 -4.99 17.98
C MET A 202 -3.84 -3.79 17.59
N ALA A 203 -4.14 -3.12 16.47
CA ALA A 203 -3.32 -2.03 15.95
C ALA A 203 -3.43 -0.79 16.83
N THR A 204 -2.31 -0.09 17.02
CA THR A 204 -2.26 1.13 17.84
C THR A 204 -1.62 2.28 17.07
N MET A 205 -2.03 3.50 17.40
CA MET A 205 -1.52 4.72 16.77
C MET A 205 -1.34 5.82 17.80
N ARG A 206 -0.14 6.41 17.85
CA ARG A 206 0.23 7.43 18.84
C ARG A 206 0.90 8.64 18.16
N PRO A 207 0.46 9.87 18.46
CA PRO A 207 1.12 11.07 17.98
C PRO A 207 2.38 11.33 18.81
N GLN A 208 3.45 11.73 18.15
CA GLN A 208 4.70 12.13 18.80
C GLN A 208 5.19 13.45 18.21
N SER A 209 4.88 14.55 18.90
CA SER A 209 5.39 15.87 18.55
C SER A 209 6.82 16.05 19.04
N SER A 210 7.70 16.54 18.18
CA SER A 210 9.09 16.85 18.52
C SER A 210 9.47 18.25 18.01
N ARG A 211 10.62 18.78 18.44
CA ARG A 211 11.16 20.02 17.86
C ARG A 211 11.46 19.91 16.36
N ARG A 212 11.62 18.67 15.86
CA ARG A 212 11.99 18.38 14.47
C ARG A 212 10.78 18.20 13.56
N GLY A 213 9.57 18.05 14.12
CA GLY A 213 8.38 17.73 13.33
C GLY A 213 7.31 17.00 14.11
N GLU A 214 6.20 16.72 13.43
CA GLU A 214 5.09 15.90 13.90
C GLU A 214 5.29 14.47 13.38
N LEU A 215 5.39 13.51 14.30
CA LEU A 215 5.57 12.11 13.99
C LEU A 215 4.33 11.31 14.38
N LEU A 216 4.10 10.21 13.68
CA LEU A 216 3.04 9.25 13.97
C LEU A 216 3.66 7.86 14.15
N CYS A 217 3.59 7.34 15.37
CA CYS A 217 4.05 5.99 15.69
C CYS A 217 2.86 5.03 15.58
N ILE A 218 2.96 4.02 14.72
CA ILE A 218 1.90 3.04 14.48
C ILE A 218 2.47 1.66 14.71
N ALA A 219 1.75 0.83 15.48
CA ALA A 219 1.96 -0.60 15.54
C ALA A 219 0.83 -1.29 14.78
N ALA A 220 1.12 -1.99 13.69
CA ALA A 220 0.10 -2.66 12.87
C ALA A 220 0.69 -3.81 12.05
N THR A 221 -0.16 -4.56 11.36
CA THR A 221 0.28 -5.58 10.39
C THR A 221 0.94 -4.91 9.17
N THR A 222 1.71 -5.68 8.40
CA THR A 222 2.37 -5.17 7.18
C THR A 222 1.38 -4.61 6.17
N GLN A 223 0.21 -5.24 6.01
CA GLN A 223 -0.83 -4.79 5.10
C GLN A 223 -1.43 -3.46 5.54
N THR A 224 -1.75 -3.32 6.83
CA THR A 224 -2.27 -2.05 7.39
C THR A 224 -1.23 -0.94 7.24
N HIS A 225 0.04 -1.20 7.53
CA HIS A 225 1.12 -0.24 7.30
C HIS A 225 1.25 0.22 5.86
N TRP A 226 1.05 -0.70 4.90
CA TRP A 226 1.05 -0.36 3.48
C TRP A 226 -0.10 0.59 3.15
N LYS A 227 -1.33 0.27 3.57
CA LYS A 227 -2.51 1.12 3.34
C LYS A 227 -2.34 2.51 3.97
N VAL A 228 -1.82 2.58 5.20
CA VAL A 228 -1.52 3.85 5.86
C VAL A 228 -0.50 4.66 5.06
N LEU A 229 0.60 4.03 4.63
CA LEU A 229 1.64 4.74 3.87
C LEU A 229 1.10 5.31 2.57
N VAL A 230 0.30 4.54 1.81
CA VAL A 230 -0.33 5.01 0.57
C VAL A 230 -1.26 6.19 0.83
N LEU A 231 -2.06 6.14 1.90
CA LEU A 231 -2.94 7.24 2.26
C LEU A 231 -2.16 8.51 2.63
N LEU A 232 -1.11 8.37 3.46
CA LEU A 232 -0.25 9.49 3.86
C LEU A 232 0.47 10.12 2.66
N ASP A 233 0.98 9.30 1.74
CA ASP A 233 1.63 9.78 0.52
C ASP A 233 0.68 10.60 -0.35
N ARG A 234 -0.57 10.15 -0.50
CA ARG A 234 -1.60 10.91 -1.22
C ARG A 234 -1.86 12.27 -0.58
N PHE A 235 -2.01 12.34 0.75
CA PHE A 235 -2.17 13.63 1.43
C PHE A 235 -0.96 14.54 1.28
N HIS A 236 0.25 13.98 1.30
CA HIS A 236 1.47 14.73 1.11
C HIS A 236 1.52 15.40 -0.28
N ARG A 237 1.25 14.64 -1.34
CA ARG A 237 1.25 15.15 -2.73
C ARG A 237 0.20 16.23 -2.95
N ILE A 238 -1.01 16.01 -2.45
CA ILE A 238 -2.10 17.00 -2.52
C ILE A 238 -1.68 18.32 -1.86
N ASN A 239 -1.08 18.25 -0.66
CA ASN A 239 -0.66 19.45 0.07
C ASN A 239 0.52 20.18 -0.59
N ASN A 240 1.41 19.45 -1.26
CA ASN A 240 2.56 20.03 -1.94
C ASN A 240 2.25 20.56 -3.34
N GLY A 241 0.99 20.49 -3.79
CA GLY A 241 0.59 20.95 -5.12
C GLY A 241 1.29 20.18 -6.24
N VAL A 242 1.74 18.95 -5.96
CA VAL A 242 2.12 18.01 -7.02
C VAL A 242 0.81 17.59 -7.67
N SER A 243 0.35 18.40 -8.63
CA SER A 243 -0.69 17.98 -9.56
C SER A 243 -0.22 16.68 -10.17
N ASP A 244 -1.06 15.66 -10.09
CA ASP A 244 -0.83 14.40 -10.78
C ASP A 244 -0.66 14.72 -12.27
N ARG A 245 0.58 14.85 -12.74
CA ARG A 245 0.87 15.17 -14.15
C ARG A 245 0.50 14.02 -15.08
N ASN A 246 -0.15 12.97 -14.55
CA ASN A 246 -0.83 11.92 -15.29
C ASN A 246 -2.37 11.99 -15.20
N ASP A 247 -2.95 13.14 -14.82
CA ASP A 247 -4.40 13.39 -14.98
C ASP A 247 -4.80 13.33 -16.46
N VAL A 248 -5.16 12.13 -16.92
CA VAL A 248 -5.84 11.86 -18.20
C VAL A 248 -7.31 12.30 -18.14
N HIS A 249 -7.81 12.82 -17.01
CA HIS A 249 -9.23 13.15 -16.86
C HIS A 249 -9.63 14.62 -16.73
N ASP A 250 -8.70 15.57 -16.69
CA ASP A 250 -9.07 17.00 -16.79
C ASP A 250 -9.03 17.50 -18.24
N ARG A 251 -10.02 17.06 -19.02
CA ARG A 251 -10.60 17.92 -20.05
C ARG A 251 -11.97 18.35 -19.56
N PRO A 252 -12.19 19.62 -19.19
CA PRO A 252 -13.55 20.11 -19.06
C PRO A 252 -14.24 19.93 -20.41
N PHE A 253 -15.49 19.49 -20.40
CA PHE A 253 -16.35 19.39 -21.58
C PHE A 253 -16.41 20.74 -22.31
N ALA A 254 -15.46 21.00 -23.20
CA ALA A 254 -15.49 22.09 -24.15
C ALA A 254 -16.22 21.58 -25.39
N ASN A 255 -17.46 22.03 -25.55
CA ASN A 255 -18.23 21.91 -26.78
C ASN A 255 -17.41 22.41 -27.98
N PRO A 256 -17.38 21.70 -29.12
CA PRO A 256 -16.65 22.15 -30.30
C PRO A 256 -17.53 23.13 -31.08
N SER A 257 -17.46 24.42 -30.75
CA SER A 257 -17.91 25.52 -31.63
C SER A 257 -17.42 26.87 -31.13
N SER A 258 -16.22 27.28 -31.54
CA SER A 258 -15.96 28.61 -32.12
C SER A 258 -14.46 28.80 -32.30
N GLN A 259 -14.07 29.00 -33.55
CA GLN A 259 -12.79 29.58 -33.89
C GLN A 259 -12.76 31.04 -33.41
N LEU A 260 -11.60 31.52 -32.94
CA LEU A 260 -10.88 32.63 -33.58
C LEU A 260 -9.51 32.88 -32.91
N ARG A 261 -8.59 33.30 -33.77
CA ARG A 261 -7.14 33.50 -33.61
C ARG A 261 -6.75 34.58 -32.60
N THR A 262 -5.54 34.51 -32.05
CA THR A 262 -4.38 35.45 -32.23
C THR A 262 -3.28 35.19 -31.17
N THR A 263 -2.12 34.63 -31.54
CA THR A 263 -0.76 35.25 -31.70
C THR A 263 -0.07 35.80 -30.44
N GLY A 264 1.13 35.28 -30.11
CA GLY A 264 2.21 36.04 -29.41
C GLY A 264 3.12 35.28 -28.41
N VAL A 265 4.25 34.72 -28.90
CA VAL A 265 5.68 34.78 -28.44
C VAL A 265 6.08 34.73 -26.92
N PRO A 266 7.23 34.10 -26.54
CA PRO A 266 7.52 33.45 -25.24
C PRO A 266 8.46 34.26 -24.30
N VAL A 267 8.86 33.72 -23.12
CA VAL A 267 10.19 33.95 -22.43
C VAL A 267 10.36 33.22 -21.06
N ASN A 268 11.55 32.59 -20.91
CA ASN A 268 12.47 32.27 -19.77
C ASN A 268 12.16 31.43 -18.50
N ASP A 269 13.01 30.39 -18.35
CA ASP A 269 14.06 30.14 -17.33
C ASP A 269 13.85 30.48 -15.84
N ARG A 270 13.96 29.45 -14.99
CA ARG A 270 14.96 29.44 -13.91
C ARG A 270 15.19 28.06 -13.29
N ALA A 271 16.47 27.67 -13.29
CA ALA A 271 17.04 26.53 -12.59
C ALA A 271 17.34 26.85 -11.11
N SER A 272 17.72 25.77 -10.40
CA SER A 272 18.55 25.68 -9.18
C SER A 272 17.94 26.02 -7.82
N TYR A 273 17.79 24.99 -6.96
CA TYR A 273 18.37 24.90 -5.60
C TYR A 273 18.34 23.44 -5.10
N LEU A 274 19.39 22.67 -5.40
CA LEU A 274 19.68 21.39 -4.74
C LEU A 274 20.65 21.65 -3.57
N GLY A 275 20.11 21.71 -2.35
CA GLY A 275 20.88 21.76 -1.11
C GLY A 275 21.10 20.35 -0.55
N LYS A 276 22.37 19.97 -0.40
CA LYS A 276 22.86 18.68 0.10
C LYS A 276 22.43 18.43 1.56
N LEU A 277 21.84 17.26 1.86
CA LEU A 277 21.60 16.78 3.22
C LEU A 277 22.89 16.20 3.84
N PRO A 278 23.14 16.36 5.16
CA PRO A 278 24.34 15.88 5.84
C PRO A 278 24.29 14.39 6.19
N ARG A 279 25.42 13.70 6.02
CA ARG A 279 25.63 12.29 6.39
C ARG A 279 25.88 12.14 7.89
N PHE A 280 25.09 11.33 8.58
CA PHE A 280 25.36 10.89 9.95
C PHE A 280 26.55 9.90 9.96
N ARG A 281 27.52 10.12 10.86
CA ARG A 281 28.49 9.11 11.29
C ARG A 281 28.05 8.57 12.66
N PRO A 282 27.96 7.26 12.87
CA PRO A 282 27.79 6.70 14.21
C PRO A 282 29.11 6.83 14.99
N GLN A 283 28.99 7.11 16.29
CA GLN A 283 30.05 6.92 17.29
C GLN A 283 29.99 5.48 17.81
#